data_AF-A0A952DMK9-F1
#
_entry.id   AF-A0A952DMK9-F1
#
_cell.length_a   1.000
_cell.length_b   1.000
_cell.length_c   1.000
_cell.angle_alpha   90.00
_cell.angle_beta   90.00
_cell.angle_gamma   90.00
#
_symmetry.space_group_name_H-M   'P 1'
#
loop_
_entity.id
_entity.type
_entity.pdbx_description
1 polymer ?
#
loop_
_entity_poly.entity_id
_entity_poly.type
_entity_poly.pdbx_seq_one_letter_code
_entity_poly.pdbx_strand_id
1 'polypeptide(L)'
;MNMLKVAAATALLGITAFAAPANAGLVFTVDHGGSGLNVDTSGCLGWCDVTADLAFGGDFTFTLEEGNGYTFTFGEITPSGVGVGHATFTATLAFFEPIAGSASSGGEAYYVTAGGVITGGWLIWDDVPPIVTPNGSEFTVDFQDLSGIDFFAPIGVKARVTATKVVETVDVPEPAMLGLFGLGLVALGAARRRKAA
;
A
#
# COMPACT_ATOMS: atom_id res chain seq x y z
N MET A 1 -25.45 23.34 70.44
CA MET A 1 -25.81 23.76 69.05
C MET A 1 -24.48 24.05 68.33
N ASN A 2 -23.85 23.06 67.69
CA ASN A 2 -24.08 22.64 66.28
C ASN A 2 -23.84 23.83 65.33
N MET A 3 -22.91 23.86 64.37
CA MET A 3 -22.29 22.81 63.54
C MET A 3 -20.96 23.28 62.94
N LEU A 4 -19.98 22.37 62.89
CA LEU A 4 -18.77 22.44 62.05
C LEU A 4 -19.15 22.56 60.56
N LYS A 5 -18.60 23.54 59.84
CA LYS A 5 -18.61 23.58 58.37
C LYS A 5 -17.37 22.85 57.85
N VAL A 6 -17.54 21.58 57.50
CA VAL A 6 -16.53 20.79 56.78
C VAL A 6 -16.64 21.16 55.30
N ALA A 7 -15.63 21.85 54.77
CA ALA A 7 -15.51 22.11 53.34
C ALA A 7 -14.97 20.86 52.65
N ALA A 8 -15.81 20.24 51.83
CA ALA A 8 -15.49 19.07 51.03
C ALA A 8 -14.40 19.41 49.98
N ALA A 9 -13.23 18.79 50.10
CA ALA A 9 -12.23 18.77 49.06
C ALA A 9 -12.54 17.62 48.11
N THR A 10 -13.21 17.93 47.00
CA THR A 10 -13.54 16.99 45.93
C THR A 10 -12.26 16.56 45.22
N ALA A 11 -11.83 15.32 45.44
CA ALA A 11 -10.70 14.73 44.73
C ALA A 11 -11.06 14.51 43.26
N LEU A 12 -10.41 15.24 42.35
CA LEU A 12 -10.44 14.95 40.91
C LEU A 12 -9.73 13.61 40.68
N LEU A 13 -10.50 12.59 40.32
CA LEU A 13 -9.99 11.33 39.77
C LEU A 13 -9.44 11.62 38.37
N GLY A 14 -8.11 11.63 38.25
CA GLY A 14 -7.40 11.75 36.99
C GLY A 14 -7.66 10.53 36.11
N ILE A 15 -8.45 10.70 35.06
CA ILE A 15 -8.60 9.72 33.99
C ILE A 15 -7.28 9.76 33.19
N THR A 16 -6.38 8.83 33.45
CA THR A 16 -5.23 8.58 32.58
C THR A 16 -5.75 7.94 31.29
N ALA A 17 -6.05 8.78 30.30
CA ALA A 17 -6.28 8.31 28.94
C ALA A 17 -4.95 7.75 28.42
N PHE A 18 -4.80 6.43 28.48
CA PHE A 18 -3.78 5.74 27.70
C PHE A 18 -4.18 5.88 26.23
N ALA A 19 -3.56 6.83 25.54
CA ALA A 19 -3.59 6.85 24.09
C ALA A 19 -2.87 5.57 23.63
N ALA A 20 -3.64 4.60 23.13
CA ALA A 20 -3.04 3.52 22.37
C ALA A 20 -2.33 4.14 21.16
N PRO A 21 -1.09 3.74 20.84
CA PRO A 21 -0.47 4.17 19.61
C PRO A 21 -1.37 3.71 18.46
N ALA A 22 -1.85 4.66 17.66
CA ALA A 22 -2.49 4.34 16.40
C ALA A 22 -1.37 3.85 15.48
N ASN A 23 -1.38 2.56 15.12
CA ASN A 23 -0.41 2.03 14.17
C ASN A 23 -0.64 2.75 12.83
N ALA A 24 0.33 3.54 12.40
CA ALA A 24 0.22 4.33 11.19
C ALA A 24 0.69 3.46 10.01
N GLY A 25 -0.27 2.91 9.27
CA GLY A 25 0.04 2.13 8.07
C GLY A 25 0.77 2.95 7.00
N LEU A 26 1.55 2.26 6.16
CA LEU A 26 2.23 2.84 5.01
C LEU A 26 1.21 3.20 3.93
N VAL A 27 1.20 4.47 3.52
CA VAL A 27 0.33 4.96 2.45
C VAL A 27 0.99 4.69 1.10
N PHE A 28 0.21 4.10 0.20
CA PHE A 28 0.58 3.85 -1.18
C PHE A 28 -0.33 4.67 -2.09
N THR A 29 0.26 5.54 -2.89
CA THR A 29 -0.42 6.26 -3.96
C THR A 29 0.19 5.79 -5.27
N VAL A 30 -0.56 5.00 -6.02
CA VAL A 30 -0.14 4.42 -7.30
C VAL A 30 -0.23 5.50 -8.38
N ASP A 31 0.83 5.61 -9.17
CA ASP A 31 0.93 6.51 -10.32
C ASP A 31 0.59 5.72 -11.59
N HIS A 32 -0.59 5.97 -12.17
CA HIS A 32 -1.00 5.37 -13.42
C HIS A 32 -0.13 5.86 -14.60
N GLY A 33 0.24 7.15 -14.61
CA GLY A 33 1.02 7.73 -15.70
C GLY A 33 2.45 7.20 -15.77
N GLY A 34 3.03 6.82 -14.64
CA GLY A 34 4.33 6.16 -14.53
C GLY A 34 4.28 4.63 -14.61
N SER A 35 3.10 4.03 -14.52
CA SER A 35 2.92 2.57 -14.65
C SER A 35 2.75 2.15 -16.10
N GLY A 36 3.03 0.89 -16.41
CA GLY A 36 2.87 0.36 -17.76
C GLY A 36 2.92 -1.15 -17.80
N LEU A 37 2.18 -1.72 -18.76
CA LEU A 37 2.28 -3.12 -19.13
C LEU A 37 2.58 -3.15 -20.62
N ASN A 38 3.75 -3.65 -20.98
CA ASN A 38 4.16 -3.81 -22.37
C ASN A 38 4.33 -5.29 -22.70
N VAL A 39 4.06 -5.64 -23.96
CA VAL A 39 4.23 -6.99 -24.49
C VAL A 39 5.04 -6.94 -25.78
N ASP A 40 5.98 -7.86 -25.92
CA ASP A 40 6.73 -8.12 -27.14
C ASP A 40 6.48 -9.56 -27.58
N THR A 41 5.74 -9.71 -28.68
CA THR A 41 5.44 -10.99 -29.29
C THR A 41 6.59 -11.41 -30.21
N SER A 42 7.52 -12.19 -29.68
CA SER A 42 8.74 -12.60 -30.39
C SER A 42 8.59 -13.85 -31.25
N GLY A 43 7.45 -14.54 -31.18
CA GLY A 43 7.17 -15.67 -32.07
C GLY A 43 5.73 -16.13 -32.01
N CYS A 44 5.10 -16.29 -33.17
CA CYS A 44 3.84 -17.00 -33.31
C CYS A 44 3.94 -18.04 -34.43
N LEU A 45 3.71 -19.31 -34.09
CA LEU A 45 3.43 -20.36 -35.06
C LEU A 45 1.94 -20.32 -35.40
N GLY A 46 1.62 -19.66 -36.51
CA GLY A 46 0.25 -19.44 -36.97
C GLY A 46 0.01 -17.96 -37.27
N TRP A 47 -1.15 -17.50 -36.83
CA TRP A 47 -1.70 -16.16 -37.05
C TRP A 47 -2.26 -15.71 -35.72
N CYS A 48 -1.37 -15.44 -34.77
CA CYS A 48 -1.67 -15.06 -33.40
C CYS A 48 -0.88 -13.83 -32.98
N ASP A 49 -1.48 -13.07 -32.08
CA ASP A 49 -0.92 -11.86 -31.51
C ASP A 49 -1.46 -11.68 -30.09
N VAL A 50 -0.78 -10.88 -29.27
CA VAL A 50 -1.19 -10.57 -27.91
C VAL A 50 -0.97 -9.10 -27.66
N THR A 51 -2.01 -8.45 -27.15
CA THR A 51 -1.95 -7.06 -26.68
C THR A 51 -2.08 -7.04 -25.17
N ALA A 52 -1.52 -6.01 -24.55
CA ALA A 52 -1.54 -5.84 -23.11
C ALA A 52 -1.71 -4.36 -22.76
N ASP A 53 -2.59 -4.09 -21.81
CA ASP A 53 -2.92 -2.74 -21.37
C ASP A 53 -3.09 -2.70 -19.84
N LEU A 54 -3.00 -1.52 -19.24
CA LEU A 54 -3.34 -1.34 -17.84
C LEU A 54 -4.86 -1.50 -17.64
N ALA A 55 -5.25 -2.19 -16.57
CA ALA A 55 -6.66 -2.47 -16.28
C ALA A 55 -7.29 -1.49 -15.28
N PHE A 56 -6.47 -0.77 -14.51
CA PHE A 56 -6.95 0.25 -13.58
C PHE A 56 -7.06 1.61 -14.29
N GLY A 57 -8.16 2.34 -14.03
CA GLY A 57 -8.52 3.51 -14.83
C GLY A 57 -7.87 4.85 -14.44
N GLY A 58 -6.98 4.87 -13.44
CA GLY A 58 -6.30 6.07 -12.99
C GLY A 58 -5.58 5.88 -11.65
N ASP A 59 -5.02 6.97 -11.14
CA ASP A 59 -4.31 6.99 -9.86
C ASP A 59 -5.25 6.60 -8.70
N PHE A 60 -4.73 5.85 -7.74
CA PHE A 60 -5.48 5.46 -6.55
C PHE A 60 -4.57 5.29 -5.34
N THR A 61 -5.18 5.37 -4.16
CA THR A 61 -4.48 5.31 -2.88
C THR A 61 -5.05 4.20 -2.00
N PHE A 62 -4.16 3.51 -1.29
CA PHE A 62 -4.51 2.56 -0.24
C PHE A 62 -3.47 2.62 0.88
N THR A 63 -3.78 1.99 2.01
CA THR A 63 -2.89 1.98 3.19
C THR A 63 -2.68 0.55 3.65
N LEU A 64 -1.46 0.19 3.97
CA LEU A 64 -1.12 -1.13 4.49
C LEU A 64 -0.36 -1.05 5.80
N GLU A 65 -0.81 -1.83 6.76
CA GLU A 65 -0.02 -2.12 7.97
C GLU A 65 1.06 -3.16 7.66
N GLU A 66 2.04 -3.28 8.54
CA GLU A 66 3.10 -4.28 8.41
C GLU A 66 2.52 -5.71 8.35
N GLY A 67 2.97 -6.48 7.36
CA GLY A 67 2.51 -7.84 7.08
C GLY A 67 1.25 -7.92 6.21
N ASN A 68 0.55 -6.80 5.98
CA ASN A 68 -0.64 -6.77 5.14
C ASN A 68 -0.29 -6.56 3.66
N GLY A 69 -1.17 -7.03 2.77
CA GLY A 69 -1.03 -6.84 1.34
C GLY A 69 -2.33 -6.47 0.66
N TYR A 70 -2.22 -5.73 -0.44
CA TYR A 70 -3.31 -5.32 -1.29
C TYR A 70 -3.14 -5.95 -2.68
N THR A 71 -4.19 -6.57 -3.20
CA THR A 71 -4.19 -7.15 -4.54
C THR A 71 -5.22 -6.46 -5.41
N PHE A 72 -4.81 -6.07 -6.61
CA PHE A 72 -5.67 -5.44 -7.60
C PHE A 72 -5.35 -5.96 -9.01
N THR A 73 -6.28 -5.76 -9.93
CA THR A 73 -6.04 -6.05 -11.35
C THR A 73 -5.13 -4.97 -11.93
N PHE A 74 -3.90 -5.34 -12.23
CA PHE A 74 -2.87 -4.44 -12.77
C PHE A 74 -3.06 -4.20 -14.26
N GLY A 75 -3.25 -5.28 -15.00
CA GLY A 75 -3.33 -5.21 -16.46
C GLY A 75 -4.25 -6.26 -17.04
N GLU A 76 -4.51 -6.10 -18.31
CA GLU A 76 -5.38 -6.95 -19.10
C GLU A 76 -4.62 -7.44 -20.33
N ILE A 77 -4.65 -8.76 -20.57
CA ILE A 77 -4.03 -9.38 -21.72
C ILE A 77 -5.14 -9.83 -22.67
N THR A 78 -5.08 -9.35 -23.91
CA THR A 78 -6.03 -9.69 -24.96
C THR A 78 -5.31 -10.44 -26.09
N PRO A 79 -5.49 -11.78 -26.17
CA PRO A 79 -4.98 -12.57 -27.27
C PRO A 79 -5.86 -12.41 -28.50
N SER A 80 -5.27 -12.57 -29.68
CA SER A 80 -6.00 -12.60 -30.94
C SER A 80 -5.48 -13.71 -31.87
N GLY A 81 -6.36 -14.14 -32.78
CA GLY A 81 -5.98 -15.10 -33.82
C GLY A 81 -5.97 -16.56 -33.37
N VAL A 82 -5.17 -17.39 -34.07
CA VAL A 82 -5.04 -18.83 -33.85
C VAL A 82 -3.57 -19.24 -34.01
N GLY A 83 -3.01 -19.92 -33.00
CA GLY A 83 -1.64 -20.40 -33.06
C GLY A 83 -1.05 -20.72 -31.70
N VAL A 84 0.24 -21.01 -31.72
CA VAL A 84 1.06 -21.15 -30.52
C VAL A 84 2.08 -20.04 -30.54
N GLY A 85 2.12 -19.23 -29.49
CA GLY A 85 2.99 -18.07 -29.42
C GLY A 85 3.84 -18.04 -28.16
N HIS A 86 4.90 -17.25 -28.26
CA HIS A 86 5.76 -16.83 -27.18
C HIS A 86 5.71 -15.31 -27.10
N ALA A 87 5.56 -14.78 -25.90
CA ALA A 87 5.55 -13.34 -25.64
C ALA A 87 6.33 -13.04 -24.37
N THR A 88 7.07 -11.94 -24.42
CA THR A 88 7.76 -11.38 -23.26
C THR A 88 7.00 -10.16 -22.79
N PHE A 89 6.74 -10.08 -21.49
CA PHE A 89 6.05 -8.98 -20.86
C PHE A 89 7.02 -8.14 -20.04
N THR A 90 6.71 -6.86 -19.93
CA THR A 90 7.37 -5.95 -18.99
C THR A 90 6.30 -5.21 -18.24
N ALA A 91 6.21 -5.46 -16.94
CA ALA A 91 5.28 -4.79 -16.05
C ALA A 91 6.05 -3.79 -15.19
N THR A 92 5.58 -2.55 -15.15
CA THR A 92 6.11 -1.48 -14.31
C THR A 92 4.97 -0.90 -13.49
N LEU A 93 5.08 -0.96 -12.16
CA LEU A 93 4.16 -0.33 -11.22
C LEU A 93 4.88 0.83 -10.53
N ALA A 94 4.43 2.04 -10.81
CA ALA A 94 4.97 3.27 -10.24
C ALA A 94 4.13 3.78 -9.08
N PHE A 95 4.80 4.52 -8.19
CA PHE A 95 4.20 5.08 -7.00
C PHE A 95 4.56 6.56 -6.88
N PHE A 96 3.58 7.41 -6.61
CA PHE A 96 3.82 8.74 -6.04
C PHE A 96 4.23 8.64 -4.58
N GLU A 97 3.58 7.72 -3.84
CA GLU A 97 3.89 7.41 -2.45
C GLU A 97 3.90 5.90 -2.23
N PRO A 98 4.83 5.35 -1.45
CA PRO A 98 6.02 6.04 -0.94
C PRO A 98 6.97 6.44 -2.09
N ILE A 99 7.73 7.52 -1.90
CA ILE A 99 8.74 7.99 -2.87
C ILE A 99 9.94 7.01 -2.84
N ALA A 100 9.79 5.87 -3.51
CA ALA A 100 10.77 4.77 -3.46
C ALA A 100 11.08 4.17 -4.84
N GLY A 101 10.60 4.80 -5.92
CA GLY A 101 10.77 4.35 -7.29
C GLY A 101 9.60 3.50 -7.79
N SER A 102 9.85 2.76 -8.87
CA SER A 102 8.88 1.85 -9.49
C SER A 102 9.31 0.39 -9.31
N ALA A 103 8.35 -0.50 -9.08
CA ALA A 103 8.56 -1.94 -9.19
C ALA A 103 8.50 -2.34 -10.67
N SER A 104 9.51 -3.07 -11.15
CA SER A 104 9.52 -3.58 -12.53
C SER A 104 9.82 -5.07 -12.54
N SER A 105 9.07 -5.83 -13.33
CA SER A 105 9.25 -7.27 -13.54
C SER A 105 9.22 -7.60 -15.03
N GLY A 106 10.09 -8.51 -15.45
CA GLY A 106 9.99 -9.20 -16.73
C GLY A 106 9.07 -10.41 -16.58
N GLY A 107 8.33 -10.76 -17.64
CA GLY A 107 7.52 -11.96 -17.64
C GLY A 107 7.71 -12.75 -18.93
N GLU A 108 7.77 -14.08 -18.85
CA GLU A 108 7.79 -14.95 -20.01
C GLU A 108 6.48 -15.72 -20.11
N ALA A 109 5.87 -15.68 -21.29
CA ALA A 109 4.65 -16.40 -21.58
C ALA A 109 4.77 -17.32 -22.78
N TYR A 110 4.20 -18.51 -22.63
CA TYR A 110 3.92 -19.43 -23.73
C TYR A 110 2.43 -19.67 -23.76
N TYR A 111 1.80 -19.45 -24.91
CA TYR A 111 0.37 -19.50 -25.03
C TYR A 111 -0.07 -20.23 -26.30
N VAL A 112 -1.23 -20.88 -26.21
CA VAL A 112 -1.98 -21.42 -27.33
C VAL A 112 -3.25 -20.62 -27.42
N THR A 113 -3.49 -19.98 -28.56
CA THR A 113 -4.73 -19.26 -28.81
C THR A 113 -5.53 -19.87 -29.95
N ALA A 114 -6.85 -19.87 -29.79
CA ALA A 114 -7.80 -20.26 -30.83
C ALA A 114 -9.00 -19.32 -30.81
N GLY A 115 -9.14 -18.50 -31.85
CA GLY A 115 -10.26 -17.59 -32.01
C GLY A 115 -10.22 -16.40 -31.05
N GLY A 116 -9.03 -15.94 -30.67
CA GLY A 116 -8.87 -14.83 -29.71
C GLY A 116 -9.13 -15.20 -28.26
N VAL A 117 -9.07 -16.49 -27.92
CA VAL A 117 -9.07 -17.00 -26.54
C VAL A 117 -7.80 -17.79 -26.33
N ILE A 118 -7.13 -17.64 -25.18
CA ILE A 118 -6.02 -18.52 -24.82
C ILE A 118 -6.61 -19.81 -24.26
N THR A 119 -6.35 -20.92 -24.94
CA THR A 119 -6.86 -22.25 -24.59
C THR A 119 -5.86 -23.07 -23.76
N GLY A 120 -4.67 -22.53 -23.52
CA GLY A 120 -3.64 -23.16 -22.72
C GLY A 120 -2.36 -22.34 -22.72
N GLY A 121 -1.59 -22.43 -21.64
CA GLY A 121 -0.32 -21.73 -21.54
C GLY A 121 0.09 -21.46 -20.10
N TRP A 122 1.14 -20.65 -19.99
CA TRP A 122 1.58 -20.05 -18.73
C TRP A 122 2.19 -18.68 -18.99
N LEU A 123 2.14 -17.83 -17.97
CA LEU A 123 2.88 -16.59 -17.83
C LEU A 123 3.53 -16.62 -16.46
N ILE A 124 4.86 -16.55 -16.43
CA ILE A 124 5.66 -16.54 -15.21
C ILE A 124 6.37 -15.21 -15.14
N TRP A 125 6.28 -14.53 -14.00
CA TRP A 125 6.95 -13.27 -13.75
C TRP A 125 8.26 -13.48 -12.99
N ASP A 126 9.23 -12.61 -13.26
CA ASP A 126 10.46 -12.51 -12.48
C ASP A 126 10.17 -11.87 -11.12
N ASP A 127 10.87 -12.34 -10.09
CA ASP A 127 10.79 -11.76 -8.75
C ASP A 127 11.22 -10.29 -8.75
N VAL A 128 10.40 -9.42 -8.16
CA VAL A 128 10.76 -8.02 -7.94
C VAL A 128 11.50 -7.91 -6.60
N PRO A 129 12.71 -7.32 -6.57
CA PRO A 129 13.41 -7.08 -5.31
C PRO A 129 12.60 -6.18 -4.36
N PRO A 130 12.71 -6.38 -3.02
CA PRO A 130 12.07 -5.50 -2.06
C PRO A 130 12.49 -4.05 -2.24
N ILE A 131 11.53 -3.14 -2.15
CA ILE A 131 11.74 -1.70 -2.30
C ILE A 131 11.85 -1.08 -0.91
N VAL A 132 12.96 -0.37 -0.68
CA VAL A 132 13.22 0.33 0.58
C VAL A 132 12.98 1.82 0.39
N THR A 133 12.05 2.35 1.17
CA THR A 133 11.70 3.77 1.17
C THR A 133 12.75 4.60 1.94
N PRO A 134 12.82 5.93 1.75
CA PRO A 134 13.76 6.79 2.46
C PRO A 134 13.61 6.78 4.00
N ASN A 135 12.43 6.45 4.51
CA ASN A 135 12.19 6.35 5.96
C ASN A 135 12.59 4.97 6.54
N GLY A 136 13.05 4.04 5.69
CA GLY A 136 13.46 2.69 6.09
C GLY A 136 12.33 1.66 6.14
N SER A 137 11.11 2.03 5.72
CA SER A 137 10.01 1.08 5.46
C SER A 137 10.31 0.27 4.20
N GLU A 138 9.83 -0.96 4.16
CA GLU A 138 10.11 -1.92 3.09
C GLU A 138 8.79 -2.54 2.61
N PHE A 139 8.67 -2.70 1.30
CA PHE A 139 7.52 -3.37 0.69
C PHE A 139 7.94 -4.19 -0.53
N THR A 140 7.14 -5.21 -0.87
CA THR A 140 7.32 -6.02 -2.09
C THR A 140 6.16 -5.80 -3.04
N VAL A 141 6.42 -6.03 -4.32
CA VAL A 141 5.41 -6.01 -5.37
C VAL A 141 5.54 -7.30 -6.15
N ASP A 142 4.48 -8.10 -6.20
CA ASP A 142 4.47 -9.39 -6.86
C ASP A 142 3.41 -9.39 -7.96
N PHE A 143 3.81 -9.70 -9.19
CA PHE A 143 2.88 -9.93 -10.29
C PHE A 143 2.48 -11.42 -10.29
N GLN A 144 1.18 -11.70 -10.37
CA GLN A 144 0.69 -13.06 -10.23
C GLN A 144 0.94 -13.88 -11.50
N ASP A 145 1.60 -15.02 -11.34
CA ASP A 145 1.72 -16.03 -12.38
C ASP A 145 0.36 -16.56 -12.82
N LEU A 146 0.25 -16.84 -14.11
CA LEU A 146 -0.96 -17.38 -14.72
C LEU A 146 -0.60 -18.74 -15.34
N SER A 147 -1.47 -19.74 -15.16
CA SER A 147 -1.27 -21.06 -15.77
C SER A 147 -2.61 -21.77 -16.01
N GLY A 148 -2.63 -22.68 -16.99
CA GLY A 148 -3.76 -23.57 -17.22
C GLY A 148 -4.65 -23.17 -18.40
N ILE A 149 -5.91 -23.62 -18.34
CA ILE A 149 -6.92 -23.52 -19.42
C ILE A 149 -7.93 -22.39 -19.13
N ASP A 150 -7.89 -21.83 -17.91
CA ASP A 150 -8.82 -20.78 -17.45
C ASP A 150 -8.46 -19.36 -17.94
N PHE A 151 -7.61 -19.25 -18.98
CA PHE A 151 -7.29 -17.98 -19.66
C PHE A 151 -8.44 -17.55 -20.60
N PHE A 152 -9.63 -17.36 -20.04
CA PHE A 152 -10.73 -16.76 -20.78
C PHE A 152 -10.40 -15.30 -21.06
N ALA A 153 -10.38 -14.91 -22.33
CA ALA A 153 -10.09 -13.54 -22.73
C ALA A 153 -11.26 -12.61 -22.35
N PRO A 154 -10.97 -11.41 -21.85
CA PRO A 154 -9.64 -10.90 -21.53
C PRO A 154 -9.09 -11.39 -20.18
N ILE A 155 -7.77 -11.52 -20.09
CA ILE A 155 -7.09 -12.11 -18.93
C ILE A 155 -6.59 -11.01 -18.00
N GLY A 156 -7.12 -10.96 -16.78
CA GLY A 156 -6.66 -10.01 -15.76
C GLY A 156 -5.36 -10.44 -15.08
N VAL A 157 -4.28 -9.69 -15.31
CA VAL A 157 -3.02 -9.79 -14.56
C VAL A 157 -3.22 -9.09 -13.22
N LYS A 158 -2.93 -9.79 -12.12
CA LYS A 158 -3.01 -9.22 -10.78
C LYS A 158 -1.65 -8.81 -10.28
N ALA A 159 -1.57 -7.66 -9.61
CA ALA A 159 -0.42 -7.27 -8.83
C ALA A 159 -0.79 -7.29 -7.35
N ARG A 160 0.15 -7.70 -6.50
CA ARG A 160 0.04 -7.67 -5.05
C ARG A 160 1.15 -6.81 -4.48
N VAL A 161 0.77 -5.78 -3.73
CA VAL A 161 1.70 -4.97 -2.95
C VAL A 161 1.63 -5.43 -1.50
N THR A 162 2.76 -5.73 -0.88
CA THR A 162 2.82 -6.19 0.51
C THR A 162 3.76 -5.29 1.31
N ALA A 163 3.28 -4.71 2.40
CA ALA A 163 4.14 -3.95 3.32
C ALA A 163 4.88 -4.94 4.23
N THR A 164 6.19 -5.08 4.05
CA THR A 164 7.00 -6.04 4.79
C THR A 164 7.49 -5.47 6.12
N LYS A 165 7.72 -4.16 6.15
CA LYS A 165 8.19 -3.43 7.33
C LYS A 165 7.70 -2.01 7.27
N VAL A 166 7.01 -1.55 8.31
CA VAL A 166 6.53 -0.17 8.39
C VAL A 166 7.30 0.54 9.48
N VAL A 167 8.15 1.49 9.07
CA VAL A 167 8.83 2.37 10.02
C VAL A 167 7.90 3.53 10.29
N GLU A 168 7.21 3.48 11.42
CA GLU A 168 6.42 4.60 11.90
C GLU A 168 7.33 5.82 12.07
N THR A 169 6.96 6.93 11.43
CA THR A 169 7.44 8.22 11.88
C THR A 169 6.83 8.43 13.25
N VAL A 170 7.64 8.30 14.29
CA VAL A 170 7.23 8.66 15.64
C VAL A 170 6.94 10.15 15.61
N ASP A 171 5.68 10.51 15.36
CA ASP A 171 5.15 11.83 15.61
C ASP A 171 5.24 11.99 17.13
N VAL A 172 6.37 12.54 17.57
CA VAL A 172 6.57 12.91 18.95
C VAL A 172 5.38 13.79 19.30
N PRO A 173 4.57 13.45 20.33
CA PRO A 173 3.41 14.26 20.70
C PRO A 173 3.84 15.66 21.16
N GLU A 174 4.02 16.56 20.21
CA GLU A 174 4.12 17.99 20.46
C GLU A 174 2.68 18.49 20.71
N PRO A 175 2.34 19.16 21.82
CA PRO A 175 3.02 19.24 23.09
C PRO A 175 1.97 19.13 24.21
N ALA A 176 1.48 17.91 24.48
CA ALA A 176 0.74 17.68 25.73
C ALA A 176 1.58 18.19 26.92
N MET A 177 2.92 18.11 26.82
CA MET A 177 3.85 18.71 27.76
C MET A 177 3.85 20.25 27.79
N LEU A 178 3.67 20.99 26.67
CA LEU A 178 3.51 22.47 26.76
C LEU A 178 2.15 22.82 27.37
N GLY A 179 1.11 22.03 27.09
CA GLY A 179 -0.18 22.18 27.77
C GLY A 179 -0.07 21.95 29.28
N LEU A 180 0.62 20.88 29.69
CA LEU A 180 0.84 20.53 31.10
C LEU A 180 1.80 21.48 31.81
N PHE A 181 2.83 21.98 31.10
CA PHE A 181 3.72 23.03 31.58
C PHE A 181 2.97 24.36 31.74
N GLY A 182 2.15 24.74 30.76
CA GLY A 182 1.29 25.92 30.81
C GLY A 182 0.28 25.85 31.95
N LEU A 183 -0.43 24.73 32.10
CA LEU A 183 -1.33 24.47 33.23
C LEU A 183 -0.59 24.46 34.58
N GLY A 184 0.62 23.88 34.60
CA GLY A 184 1.49 23.89 35.77
C GLY A 184 1.85 25.31 36.23
N LEU A 185 2.18 26.20 35.29
CA LEU A 185 2.47 27.61 35.59
C LEU A 185 1.23 28.37 36.08
N VAL A 186 0.06 28.14 35.48
CA VAL A 186 -1.21 28.74 35.93
C VAL A 186 -1.56 28.30 37.36
N ALA A 187 -1.43 27.00 37.66
CA ALA A 187 -1.65 26.46 38.99
C ALA A 187 -0.68 27.04 40.03
N LEU A 188 0.61 27.17 39.68
CA LEU A 188 1.63 27.75 40.54
C LEU A 188 1.38 29.25 40.83
N GLY A 189 0.98 30.01 39.80
CA GLY A 189 0.61 31.41 39.93
C GLY A 189 -0.62 31.62 40.82
N ALA A 190 -1.64 30.78 40.69
CA ALA A 190 -2.83 30.81 41.52
C ALA A 190 -2.53 30.45 42.99
N ALA A 191 -1.65 29.47 43.24
CA ALA A 191 -1.24 29.08 44.58
C ALA A 191 -0.49 30.20 45.31
N ARG A 192 0.35 30.98 44.60
CA ARG A 192 1.12 32.08 45.21
C ARG A 192 0.24 33.26 45.63
N ARG A 193 -0.82 33.58 44.87
CA ARG A 193 -1.78 34.64 45.24
C ARG A 193 -2.56 34.33 46.53
N ARG A 194 -2.84 33.06 46.82
CA ARG A 194 -3.58 32.66 48.03
C ARG A 194 -2.79 32.76 49.35
N LYS A 195 -1.46 32.90 49.29
CA LYS A 195 -0.62 33.11 50.49
C LYS A 195 -0.35 34.58 50.81
N ALA A 196 -0.67 35.49 49.89
CA ALA A 196 -0.42 36.92 50.06
C ALA A 196 -1.69 37.72 50.44
N ALA A 197 -2.85 37.08 50.43
CA ALA A 197 -4.11 37.58 50.99
C ALA A 197 -4.38 36.88 52.32
#